data_AF-A0A2V9EEH9-F1
#
_entry.id   AF-A0A2V9EEH9-F1
#
_cell.length_a   1.000
_cell.length_b   1.000
_cell.length_c   1.000
_cell.angle_alpha   90.00
_cell.angle_beta   90.00
_cell.angle_gamma   90.00
#
_symmetry.space_group_name_H-M   'P 1'
#
loop_
_entity.id
_entity.type
_entity.pdbx_description
1 polymer ?
#
loop_
_entity_poly.entity_id
_entity_poly.type
_entity_poly.pdbx_seq_one_letter_code
_entity_poly.pdbx_strand_id
1 'polypeptide(L)'
;MLPCPGKGYFDEVSDEAGITVPTRDVPSFGGGFFDYDNDGWLDLFIANGHVYPEIEQVSPETHYKQHNTLFHNEGGGKFKETSAPTGLSPPDNF
;
A
#
# COMPACT_ATOMS: atom_id res chain seq x y z
N MET A 1 0.30 -17.87 -14.11
CA MET A 1 1.60 -18.47 -13.73
C MET A 1 2.58 -18.11 -14.82
N LEU A 2 3.46 -17.14 -14.60
CA LEU A 2 4.55 -16.85 -15.55
C LEU A 2 5.88 -17.21 -14.88
N PRO A 3 6.67 -18.10 -15.49
CA PRO A 3 8.01 -18.42 -15.02
C PRO A 3 8.96 -17.30 -15.47
N CYS A 4 9.78 -16.75 -14.57
CA CYS A 4 10.95 -15.99 -15.01
C CYS A 4 12.18 -16.90 -14.96
N PRO A 5 12.73 -17.32 -16.12
CA PRO A 5 13.96 -18.07 -16.18
C PRO A 5 15.13 -17.08 -16.16
N GLY A 6 15.65 -16.75 -14.98
CA GLY A 6 17.07 -16.43 -14.73
C GLY A 6 17.78 -15.36 -15.58
N LYS A 7 17.07 -14.49 -16.30
CA LYS A 7 17.66 -13.48 -17.22
C LYS A 7 17.69 -12.06 -16.67
N GLY A 8 17.26 -11.85 -15.43
CA GLY A 8 17.28 -10.54 -14.76
C GLY A 8 16.21 -9.55 -15.25
N TYR A 9 15.16 -10.03 -15.92
CA TYR A 9 13.99 -9.23 -16.27
C TYR A 9 12.92 -9.36 -15.19
N PHE A 10 12.20 -8.27 -14.95
CA PHE A 10 11.06 -8.19 -14.06
C PHE A 10 9.85 -7.72 -14.85
N ASP A 11 8.71 -8.36 -14.62
CA ASP A 11 7.42 -7.90 -15.14
C ASP A 11 6.86 -6.84 -14.18
N GLU A 12 6.34 -5.75 -14.74
CA GLU A 12 5.49 -4.81 -13.99
C GLU A 12 4.14 -5.50 -13.84
N VAL A 13 3.68 -5.63 -12.58
CA VAL A 13 2.46 -6.40 -12.25
C VAL A 13 1.61 -5.68 -11.21
N SER A 14 1.79 -4.38 -11.00
CA SER A 14 1.12 -3.66 -9.90
C SER A 14 -0.41 -3.63 -10.08
N ASP A 15 -0.87 -3.55 -11.32
CA ASP A 15 -2.29 -3.58 -11.66
C ASP A 15 -2.87 -4.98 -11.41
N GLU A 16 -2.19 -6.03 -11.87
CA GLU A 16 -2.58 -7.40 -11.61
C GLU A 16 -2.51 -7.72 -10.12
N ALA A 17 -1.52 -7.22 -9.40
CA ALA A 17 -1.37 -7.44 -7.97
C ALA A 17 -2.43 -6.71 -7.14
N GLY A 18 -3.13 -5.71 -7.71
CA GLY A 18 -4.17 -4.94 -7.03
C GLY A 18 -3.65 -3.78 -6.18
N ILE A 19 -2.38 -3.36 -6.38
CA ILE A 19 -1.74 -2.34 -5.55
C ILE A 19 -1.66 -0.95 -6.22
N THR A 20 -1.87 -0.85 -7.53
CA THR A 20 -1.74 0.43 -8.26
C THR A 20 -2.67 1.52 -7.73
N VAL A 21 -3.98 1.27 -7.69
CA VAL A 21 -4.96 2.30 -7.34
C VAL A 21 -4.77 2.79 -5.89
N PRO A 22 -4.62 1.90 -4.88
CA PRO A 22 -4.43 2.34 -3.50
C PRO A 22 -3.12 3.10 -3.23
N THR A 23 -2.09 2.95 -4.08
CA THR A 23 -0.78 3.58 -3.88
C THR A 23 -0.54 4.80 -4.79
N ARG A 24 -1.40 5.04 -5.78
CA ARG A 24 -1.16 6.02 -6.85
C ARG A 24 -0.99 7.46 -6.34
N ASP A 25 -1.85 7.87 -5.41
CA ASP A 25 -2.01 9.27 -5.02
C ASP A 25 -1.52 9.54 -3.58
N VAL A 26 -0.74 8.61 -3.01
CA VAL A 26 -0.28 8.66 -1.62
C VAL A 26 1.25 8.53 -1.60
N PRO A 27 1.99 9.58 -1.22
CA PRO A 27 3.44 9.46 -1.09
C PRO A 27 3.83 8.51 0.04
N SER A 28 4.74 7.59 -0.31
CA SER A 28 5.22 6.54 0.59
C SER A 28 6.72 6.68 0.84
N PHE A 29 7.16 6.38 2.06
CA PHE A 29 8.56 6.49 2.48
C PHE A 29 9.21 5.16 2.87
N GLY A 30 8.44 4.08 2.89
CA GLY A 30 8.95 2.75 3.18
C GLY A 30 7.86 1.72 3.18
N GLY A 31 8.26 0.46 3.10
CA GLY A 31 7.35 -0.67 3.21
C GLY A 31 8.07 -1.92 3.66
N GLY A 32 7.30 -2.92 4.07
CA GLY A 32 7.82 -4.18 4.57
C GLY A 32 6.80 -5.30 4.45
N PHE A 33 7.30 -6.52 4.41
CA PHE A 33 6.49 -7.74 4.37
C PHE A 33 6.46 -8.40 5.75
N PHE A 34 5.27 -8.74 6.22
CA PHE A 34 5.07 -9.51 7.44
C PHE A 34 3.71 -10.21 7.38
N ASP A 35 3.57 -11.33 8.09
CA ASP A 35 2.31 -12.08 8.19
C ASP A 35 1.51 -11.50 9.38
N TYR A 36 0.44 -10.73 9.11
CA TYR A 36 -0.29 -10.02 10.19
C TYR A 36 -1.44 -10.83 10.77
N ASP A 37 -2.00 -11.78 10.01
CA ASP A 37 -3.15 -12.59 10.40
C ASP A 37 -2.83 -14.08 10.64
N ASN A 38 -1.55 -14.47 10.51
CA ASN A 38 -1.01 -15.80 10.70
C ASN A 38 -1.57 -16.85 9.71
N ASP A 39 -1.88 -16.45 8.48
CA ASP A 39 -2.33 -17.38 7.43
C ASP A 39 -1.16 -18.08 6.70
N GLY A 40 0.08 -17.66 6.98
CA GLY A 40 1.30 -18.19 6.39
C GLY A 40 1.71 -17.52 5.08
N TRP A 41 1.00 -16.48 4.65
CA TRP A 41 1.35 -15.61 3.54
C TRP A 41 1.85 -14.26 4.06
N LEU A 42 2.89 -13.71 3.41
CA LEU A 42 3.39 -12.39 3.78
C LEU A 42 2.50 -11.31 3.17
N ASP A 43 1.96 -10.47 4.04
CA ASP A 43 1.22 -9.26 3.71
C ASP A 43 2.16 -8.09 3.50
N LEU A 44 1.67 -7.01 2.87
CA LEU A 44 2.45 -5.82 2.56
C LEU A 44 1.98 -4.62 3.38
N PHE A 45 2.90 -3.98 4.09
CA PHE A 45 2.65 -2.71 4.76
C PHE A 45 3.46 -1.59 4.13
N ILE A 46 2.84 -0.41 4.00
CA ILE A 46 3.45 0.79 3.43
C ILE A 46 3.26 1.96 4.40
N ALA A 47 4.37 2.60 4.75
CA ALA A 47 4.42 3.81 5.55
C ALA A 47 4.26 5.04 4.66
N ASN A 48 3.21 5.81 4.90
CA ASN A 48 2.84 6.97 4.07
C ASN A 48 2.96 8.28 4.83
N GLY A 49 3.05 9.38 4.09
CA GLY A 49 3.05 10.73 4.62
C GLY A 49 3.32 11.75 3.53
N HIS A 50 3.08 13.02 3.81
CA HIS A 50 3.44 14.09 2.89
C HIS A 50 4.72 14.81 3.35
N VAL A 51 5.49 15.37 2.42
CA VAL A 51 6.70 16.15 2.77
C VAL A 51 6.41 17.60 3.15
N TYR A 52 5.28 18.16 2.69
CA TYR A 52 4.91 19.56 2.88
C TYR A 52 3.77 19.73 3.89
N PRO A 53 4.01 20.31 5.07
CA PRO A 53 2.97 20.61 6.07
C PRO A 53 1.87 21.54 5.57
N GLU A 54 2.18 22.42 4.63
CA GLU A 54 1.27 23.43 4.10
C GLU A 54 0.39 22.92 2.95
N ILE A 55 0.46 21.63 2.61
CA ILE A 55 -0.23 21.06 1.43
C ILE A 55 -1.73 21.31 1.43
N GLU A 56 -2.36 21.28 2.61
CA GLU A 56 -3.80 21.51 2.79
C GLU A 56 -4.25 22.94 2.39
N GLN A 57 -3.32 23.90 2.33
CA GLN A 57 -3.61 25.27 1.87
C GLN A 57 -3.70 25.36 0.34
N VAL A 58 -3.04 24.43 -0.37
CA VAL A 58 -2.96 24.39 -1.83
C VAL A 58 -3.91 23.36 -2.41
N SER A 59 -4.08 22.24 -1.71
CA SER A 59 -4.91 21.09 -2.05
C SER A 59 -5.63 20.63 -0.79
N PRO A 60 -6.82 21.18 -0.48
CA PRO A 60 -7.57 20.84 0.74
C PRO A 60 -7.91 19.34 0.87
N GLU A 61 -7.97 18.63 -0.25
CA GLU A 61 -8.18 17.18 -0.35
C GLU A 61 -6.93 16.34 -0.04
N THR A 62 -5.75 16.97 0.10
CA THR A 62 -4.49 16.30 0.40
C THR A 62 -4.01 16.69 1.79
N HIS A 63 -3.90 15.72 2.68
CA HIS A 63 -3.48 15.95 4.06
C HIS A 63 -1.97 15.71 4.24
N TYR A 64 -1.37 16.50 5.13
CA TYR A 64 0.03 16.28 5.50
C TYR A 64 0.21 14.94 6.22
N LYS A 65 -0.69 14.66 7.17
CA LYS A 65 -0.77 13.37 7.86
C LYS A 65 -1.55 12.41 6.98
N GLN A 66 -0.87 11.39 6.49
CA GLN A 66 -1.50 10.33 5.72
C GLN A 66 -1.48 9.04 6.54
N HIS A 67 -2.48 8.20 6.29
CA HIS A 67 -2.54 6.91 6.94
C HIS A 67 -1.59 5.91 6.29
N ASN A 68 -1.07 4.99 7.07
CA ASN A 68 -0.32 3.85 6.52
C ASN A 68 -1.29 2.88 5.84
N THR A 69 -0.79 2.16 4.85
CA THR A 69 -1.59 1.18 4.10
C THR A 69 -1.16 -0.23 4.44
N LEU A 70 -2.12 -1.11 4.72
CA LEU A 70 -1.91 -2.55 4.85
C LEU A 70 -2.63 -3.27 3.72
N PHE A 71 -1.95 -4.24 3.13
CA PHE A 71 -2.45 -5.08 2.05
C PHE A 71 -2.41 -6.54 2.49
N HIS A 72 -3.59 -7.15 2.61
CA HIS A 72 -3.70 -8.58 2.84
C HIS A 72 -3.37 -9.35 1.56
N ASN A 73 -2.50 -10.35 1.66
CA ASN A 73 -2.17 -11.23 0.56
C ASN A 73 -3.25 -12.30 0.41
N GLU A 74 -4.04 -12.26 -0.67
CA GLU A 74 -5.08 -13.26 -0.95
C GLU A 74 -4.52 -14.52 -1.64
N GLY A 75 -3.19 -14.63 -1.72
CA GLY A 75 -2.48 -15.67 -2.44
C GLY A 75 -2.38 -15.39 -3.95
N GLY A 76 -1.55 -16.18 -4.63
CA GLY A 76 -1.41 -16.08 -6.10
C GLY A 76 -0.84 -14.74 -6.61
N GLY A 77 -0.21 -13.95 -5.72
CA GLY A 77 0.33 -12.62 -6.04
C GLY A 77 -0.73 -11.52 -6.08
N LYS A 78 -1.89 -11.73 -5.45
CA LYS A 78 -2.96 -10.73 -5.32
C LYS A 78 -2.95 -10.13 -3.92
N PHE A 79 -3.15 -8.83 -3.85
CA PHE A 79 -3.20 -8.06 -2.62
C PHE A 79 -4.50 -7.28 -2.55
N LYS A 80 -5.04 -7.20 -1.34
CA LYS A 80 -6.24 -6.43 -1.02
C LYS A 80 -5.96 -5.42 0.07
N GLU A 81 -6.17 -4.15 -0.23
CA GLU A 81 -6.09 -3.06 0.73
C GLU A 81 -7.08 -3.30 1.90
N THR A 82 -6.56 -3.34 3.12
CA THR A 82 -7.27 -3.78 4.34
C THR A 82 -6.98 -2.86 5.54
N SER A 83 -6.62 -1.59 5.32
CA SER A 83 -6.25 -0.66 6.40
C SER A 83 -7.43 -0.27 7.30
N ALA A 84 -8.64 -0.22 6.75
CA ALA A 84 -9.85 0.17 7.51
C ALA A 84 -10.18 -0.76 8.69
N PRO A 85 -10.29 -2.09 8.52
CA PRO A 85 -10.57 -2.99 9.63
C PRO A 85 -9.42 -3.11 10.65
N THR A 86 -8.18 -2.73 10.29
CA THR A 86 -7.03 -2.79 11.19
C THR A 86 -6.80 -1.51 12.00
N GLY A 87 -7.73 -0.55 11.94
CA GLY A 87 -7.60 0.73 12.63
C GLY A 87 -6.52 1.63 12.06
N LEU A 88 -6.07 1.35 10.83
CA LEU A 88 -5.17 2.21 10.07
C LEU A 88 -5.93 3.22 9.21
N SER A 89 -7.25 3.09 9.01
CA SER A 89 -8.02 4.17 8.37
C SER A 89 -7.98 5.46 9.20
N PRO A 90 -8.00 6.63 8.57
CA PRO A 90 -8.21 7.87 9.30
C PRO A 90 -9.55 7.80 10.05
N PRO A 91 -9.65 8.27 11.32
CA PRO A 91 -10.94 8.62 11.89
C PRO A 91 -11.61 9.69 11.02
N ASP A 92 -12.95 9.78 11.09
CA ASP A 92 -13.85 10.62 10.27
C ASP A 92 -13.53 12.14 10.20
N ASN A 93 -12.44 12.60 10.82
CA ASN A 93 -12.00 14.00 10.91
C ASN A 93 -10.56 14.23 10.40
N PHE A 94 -10.09 13.43 9.43
CA PHE A 94 -8.93 13.81 8.59
C PHE A 94 -9.44 14.34 7.27
#